data_AF-A0A537K4A7-F1
#
_entry.id   AF-A0A537K4A7-F1
#
_cell.length_a   1.000
_cell.length_b   1.000
_cell.length_c   1.000
_cell.angle_alpha   90.00
_cell.angle_beta   90.00
_cell.angle_gamma   90.00
#
_symmetry.space_group_name_H-M   'P 1'
#
loop_
_entity.id
_entity.type
_entity.pdbx_description
1 polymer ?
#
loop_
_entity_poly.entity_id
_entity_poly.type
_entity_poly.pdbx_seq_one_letter_code
_entity_poly.pdbx_strand_id
1 'polypeptide(L)'
;MKVTIHPSQLKGIIQAPASKSSMQRACAAALLSKGTSTIYNPGHSNDDKAALDIIQKLGAIIEVDSSELKVQSQGINPIANEINCGESGLSIRMFTPIVALSN
;
A
#
# COMPACT_ATOMS: atom_id res chain seq x y z
N MET A 1 -19.67 -9.75 13.95
CA MET A 1 -21.02 -9.41 13.45
C MET A 1 -21.59 -10.63 12.74
N LYS A 2 -22.87 -10.96 12.96
CA LYS A 2 -23.57 -12.00 12.19
C LYS A 2 -24.48 -11.30 11.18
N VAL A 3 -24.35 -11.66 9.90
CA VAL A 3 -25.13 -11.08 8.80
C VAL A 3 -25.89 -12.20 8.09
N THR A 4 -27.17 -11.97 7.78
CA THR A 4 -28.01 -12.88 6.98
C THR A 4 -28.33 -12.21 5.66
N ILE A 5 -28.17 -12.93 4.56
CA ILE A 5 -28.36 -12.46 3.19
C ILE A 5 -29.40 -13.33 2.50
N HIS A 6 -30.26 -12.71 1.69
CA HIS A 6 -31.30 -13.37 0.90
C HIS A 6 -31.06 -13.11 -0.59
N PRO A 7 -31.37 -14.05 -1.50
CA PRO A 7 -31.24 -13.82 -2.94
C PRO A 7 -32.07 -12.61 -3.41
N SER A 8 -31.49 -11.78 -4.28
CA SER A 8 -32.15 -10.61 -4.88
C SER A 8 -31.61 -10.33 -6.28
N GLN A 9 -32.40 -9.67 -7.13
CA GLN A 9 -31.89 -9.14 -8.41
C GLN A 9 -31.16 -7.81 -8.17
N LEU A 10 -29.97 -7.66 -8.75
CA LEU A 10 -29.17 -6.43 -8.71
C LEU A 10 -29.17 -5.76 -10.08
N LYS A 11 -29.29 -4.42 -10.12
CA LYS A 11 -29.17 -3.61 -11.34
C LYS A 11 -28.46 -2.30 -11.03
N GLY A 12 -27.47 -1.93 -11.83
CA GLY A 12 -26.71 -0.70 -11.67
C GLY A 12 -25.25 -0.86 -12.10
N ILE A 13 -24.49 0.22 -11.98
CA ILE A 13 -23.05 0.26 -12.22
C ILE A 13 -22.41 0.84 -10.96
N ILE A 14 -21.35 0.19 -10.46
CA ILE A 14 -20.55 0.69 -9.35
C ILE A 14 -19.08 0.69 -9.75
N GLN A 15 -18.32 1.64 -9.23
CA GLN A 15 -16.87 1.61 -9.32
C GLN A 15 -16.34 0.69 -8.23
N ALA A 16 -15.64 -0.38 -8.62
CA ALA A 16 -14.98 -1.23 -7.65
C ALA A 16 -13.82 -0.47 -6.96
N PRO A 17 -13.55 -0.74 -5.67
CA PRO A 17 -12.34 -0.24 -5.01
C PRO A 17 -11.07 -0.65 -5.76
N ALA A 18 -10.00 0.13 -5.58
CA ALA A 18 -8.70 -0.19 -6.13
C ALA A 18 -8.19 -1.56 -5.66
N SER A 19 -7.38 -2.21 -6.50
CA SER A 19 -6.77 -3.51 -6.20
C SER A 19 -5.75 -3.37 -5.07
N LYS A 20 -6.00 -4.07 -3.95
CA LYS A 20 -5.07 -4.13 -2.80
C LYS A 20 -3.67 -4.59 -3.22
N SER A 21 -3.61 -5.66 -4.02
CA SER A 21 -2.32 -6.20 -4.48
C SER A 21 -1.57 -5.24 -5.40
N SER A 22 -2.29 -4.48 -6.23
CA SER A 22 -1.66 -3.48 -7.11
C SER A 22 -1.14 -2.28 -6.30
N MET A 23 -1.90 -1.83 -5.30
CA MET A 23 -1.52 -0.75 -4.41
C MET A 23 -0.24 -1.08 -3.63
N GLN A 24 -0.16 -2.28 -3.04
CA GLN A 24 1.05 -2.72 -2.33
C GLN A 24 2.28 -2.75 -3.24
N ARG A 25 2.14 -3.30 -4.46
CA ARG A 25 3.24 -3.31 -5.44
C ARG A 25 3.62 -1.91 -5.91
N ALA A 26 2.65 -1.01 -6.08
CA ALA A 26 2.90 0.37 -6.43
C ALA A 26 3.69 1.09 -5.33
N CYS A 27 3.34 0.86 -4.06
CA CYS A 27 4.12 1.35 -2.91
C CYS A 27 5.57 0.85 -2.94
N ALA A 28 5.77 -0.46 -3.14
CA ALA A 28 7.11 -1.03 -3.24
C ALA A 28 7.93 -0.44 -4.41
N ALA A 29 7.32 -0.32 -5.59
CA ALA A 29 7.96 0.29 -6.75
C ALA A 29 8.31 1.77 -6.51
N ALA A 30 7.41 2.52 -5.87
CA ALA A 30 7.63 3.92 -5.53
C ALA A 30 8.74 4.11 -4.50
N LEU A 31 8.87 3.22 -3.52
CA LEU A 31 10.01 3.21 -2.59
C LEU A 31 11.33 2.94 -3.31
N LEU A 32 11.35 1.97 -4.23
CA LEU A 32 12.56 1.58 -4.96
C LEU A 32 12.97 2.61 -6.03
N SER A 33 12.02 3.38 -6.55
CA SER A 33 12.26 4.44 -7.53
C SER A 33 12.73 5.71 -6.82
N LYS A 34 14.01 6.08 -6.98
CA LYS A 34 14.52 7.36 -6.48
C LYS A 34 13.83 8.52 -7.21
N GLY A 35 13.31 9.48 -6.46
CA GLY A 35 12.53 10.61 -6.98
C GLY A 35 11.08 10.60 -6.47
N THR A 36 10.17 11.12 -7.28
CA THR A 36 8.74 11.24 -6.95
C THR A 36 7.91 10.32 -7.82
N SER A 37 7.07 9.49 -7.19
CA SER A 37 6.04 8.69 -7.85
C SER A 37 4.65 9.18 -7.46
N THR A 38 3.73 9.25 -8.42
CA THR A 38 2.31 9.55 -8.17
C THR A 38 1.46 8.31 -8.42
N ILE A 39 0.70 7.89 -7.42
CA ILE A 39 -0.25 6.77 -7.49
C ILE A 39 -1.66 7.36 -7.49
N TYR A 40 -2.37 7.17 -8.60
CA TYR A 40 -3.75 7.61 -8.78
C TYR A 40 -4.74 6.58 -8.22
N ASN A 41 -5.85 7.03 -7.64
CA ASN A 41 -6.88 6.18 -7.05
C ASN A 41 -6.31 5.13 -6.06
N PRO A 42 -5.58 5.58 -5.00
CA PRO A 42 -4.97 4.68 -4.05
C PRO A 42 -6.01 3.85 -3.28
N GLY A 43 -5.64 2.63 -2.91
CA GLY A 43 -6.46 1.77 -2.05
C GLY A 43 -6.52 2.29 -0.61
N HIS A 44 -7.58 1.94 0.12
CA HIS A 44 -7.84 2.38 1.50
C HIS A 44 -8.08 1.20 2.48
N SER A 45 -7.76 -0.02 2.06
CA SER A 45 -7.86 -1.20 2.92
C SER A 45 -6.78 -1.22 4.01
N ASN A 46 -6.91 -2.11 4.99
CA ASN A 46 -5.87 -2.28 6.01
C ASN A 46 -4.54 -2.76 5.41
N ASP A 47 -4.57 -3.56 4.34
CA ASP A 47 -3.36 -4.01 3.65
C ASP A 47 -2.65 -2.86 2.91
N ASP A 48 -3.44 -1.92 2.37
CA ASP A 48 -2.90 -0.71 1.71
C ASP A 48 -2.25 0.20 2.74
N LYS A 49 -2.91 0.42 3.88
CA LYS A 49 -2.36 1.18 5.01
C LYS A 49 -1.08 0.55 5.56
N ALA A 50 -1.03 -0.78 5.65
CA ALA A 50 0.19 -1.49 6.04
C ALA A 50 1.32 -1.23 5.04
N ALA A 51 1.06 -1.27 3.73
CA ALA A 51 2.09 -0.94 2.74
C ALA A 51 2.58 0.51 2.81
N LEU A 52 1.70 1.48 3.09
CA LEU A 52 2.08 2.88 3.31
C LEU A 52 2.99 3.02 4.55
N ASP A 53 2.61 2.42 5.67
CA ASP A 53 3.41 2.43 6.90
C ASP A 53 4.80 1.81 6.67
N ILE A 54 4.86 0.69 5.94
CA ILE A 54 6.12 0.02 5.59
C ILE A 54 7.04 0.97 4.81
N ILE A 55 6.55 1.58 3.72
CA ILE A 55 7.43 2.43 2.89
C ILE A 55 7.83 3.73 3.62
N GLN A 56 6.97 4.27 4.50
CA GLN A 56 7.34 5.41 5.35
C GLN A 56 8.46 5.06 6.31
N LYS A 57 8.35 3.90 6.99
CA LYS A 57 9.39 3.39 7.89
C LYS A 57 10.70 3.05 7.17
N LEU A 58 10.61 2.76 5.87
CA LEU A 58 11.77 2.57 4.99
C LEU A 58 12.31 3.88 4.38
N GLY A 59 11.81 5.03 4.82
CA GLY A 59 12.37 6.35 4.52
C GLY A 59 11.64 7.13 3.42
N ALA A 60 10.54 6.61 2.87
CA ALA A 60 9.74 7.37 1.91
C ALA A 60 8.91 8.47 2.60
N ILE A 61 8.82 9.63 1.96
CA ILE A 61 7.91 10.71 2.37
C ILE A 61 6.62 10.55 1.57
N ILE A 62 5.49 10.53 2.26
CA ILE A 62 4.18 10.34 1.66
C ILE A 62 3.32 11.58 1.85
N GLU A 63 2.69 12.04 0.77
CA GLU A 63 1.62 13.02 0.78
C GLU A 63 0.36 12.39 0.19
N VAL A 64 -0.73 12.42 0.97
CA VAL A 64 -2.03 11.87 0.57
C VAL A 64 -2.98 13.02 0.25
N ASP A 65 -3.57 13.01 -0.94
CA ASP A 65 -4.70 13.85 -1.33
C ASP A 65 -5.93 12.95 -1.61
N SER A 66 -7.07 13.58 -1.82
CA SER A 66 -8.38 12.99 -2.12
C SER A 66 -8.39 12.00 -3.29
N SER A 67 -7.53 12.17 -4.30
CA SER A 67 -7.48 11.31 -5.50
C SER A 67 -6.10 10.71 -5.81
N GLU A 68 -5.07 11.18 -5.11
CA GLU A 68 -3.67 10.91 -5.46
C GLU A 68 -2.82 10.69 -4.22
N LEU A 69 -1.81 9.84 -4.37
CA LEU A 69 -0.79 9.57 -3.39
C LEU A 69 0.57 9.90 -4.02
N LYS A 70 1.29 10.86 -3.44
CA LYS A 70 2.66 11.18 -3.85
C LYS A 70 3.64 10.52 -2.89
N VAL A 71 4.61 9.81 -3.45
CA VAL A 71 5.67 9.13 -2.72
C VAL A 71 6.99 9.69 -3.20
N GLN A 72 7.73 10.32 -2.30
CA GLN A 72 9.10 10.76 -2.55
C GLN A 72 10.06 9.79 -1.87
N SER A 73 11.02 9.26 -2.62
CA SER A 73 11.98 8.28 -2.11
C SER A 73 13.41 8.60 -2.54
N GLN A 74 14.37 8.32 -1.67
CA GLN A 74 15.81 8.32 -1.99
C GLN A 74 16.38 6.90 -2.10
N GLY A 75 15.50 5.90 -2.17
CA GLY A 75 15.82 4.49 -1.98
C GLY A 75 15.56 4.04 -0.54
N ILE A 76 15.93 2.80 -0.24
CA ILE A 76 15.68 2.18 1.06
C ILE A 76 16.61 2.81 2.10
N ASN A 77 16.05 3.58 3.02
CA ASN A 77 16.77 4.23 4.12
C ASN A 77 15.94 4.12 5.40
N PRO A 78 16.02 2.99 6.13
CA PRO A 78 15.17 2.73 7.28
C PRO A 78 15.28 3.81 8.36
N ILE A 79 14.13 4.33 8.79
CA ILE A 79 14.02 5.31 9.89
C ILE A 79 13.37 4.70 11.14
N ALA A 80 13.05 3.40 11.09
CA ALA A 80 12.50 2.62 12.19
C ALA A 80 13.14 1.23 12.22
N ASN A 81 13.20 0.63 13.41
CA ASN A 81 13.81 -0.69 13.64
C ASN A 81 12.81 -1.85 13.55
N GLU A 82 11.52 -1.54 13.36
CA GLU A 82 10.45 -2.53 13.27
C GLU A 82 9.46 -2.16 12.18
N ILE A 83 8.98 -3.17 11.47
CA ILE A 83 7.99 -3.05 10.41
C ILE A 83 6.84 -4.01 10.73
N ASN A 84 5.61 -3.50 10.71
CA ASN A 84 4.42 -4.30 10.96
C ASN A 84 3.62 -4.45 9.65
N CYS A 85 3.51 -5.69 9.16
CA CYS A 85 2.76 -5.99 7.94
C CYS A 85 1.25 -6.17 8.18
N GLY A 86 0.80 -6.11 9.43
CA GLY A 86 -0.56 -6.48 9.83
C GLY A 86 -0.93 -7.87 9.34
N GLU A 87 -2.15 -8.01 8.83
CA GLU A 87 -2.66 -9.25 8.22
C GLU A 87 -2.29 -9.37 6.72
N SER A 88 -1.47 -8.47 6.19
CA SER A 88 -1.11 -8.46 4.77
C SER A 88 -0.06 -9.51 4.45
N GLY A 89 -0.53 -10.68 4.03
CA GLY A 89 0.33 -11.77 3.57
C GLY A 89 1.14 -11.45 2.31
N LEU A 90 0.71 -10.49 1.48
CA LEU A 90 1.51 -10.01 0.35
C LEU A 90 2.62 -9.07 0.83
N SER A 91 2.31 -8.14 1.73
CA SER A 91 3.29 -7.20 2.28
C SER A 91 4.47 -7.94 2.91
N ILE A 92 4.23 -8.91 3.79
CA ILE A 92 5.33 -9.64 4.45
C ILE A 92 6.22 -10.36 3.44
N ARG A 93 5.65 -11.03 2.43
CA ARG A 93 6.44 -11.79 1.45
C ARG A 93 7.22 -10.89 0.49
N MET A 94 6.65 -9.75 0.12
CA MET A 94 7.23 -8.85 -0.86
C MET A 94 8.22 -7.87 -0.23
N PHE A 95 7.89 -7.29 0.94
CA PHE A 95 8.75 -6.30 1.57
C PHE A 95 9.91 -6.92 2.33
N THR A 96 9.83 -8.15 2.85
CA THR A 96 10.98 -8.80 3.50
C THR A 96 12.25 -8.80 2.63
N PRO A 97 12.25 -9.28 1.37
CA PRO A 97 13.44 -9.22 0.53
C PRO A 97 13.83 -7.80 0.12
N ILE A 98 12.88 -6.84 0.08
CA ILE A 98 13.19 -5.42 -0.18
C ILE A 98 13.94 -4.83 1.02
N VAL A 99 13.45 -5.06 2.24
CA VAL A 99 14.09 -4.59 3.48
C VAL A 99 15.49 -5.15 3.60
N ALA A 100 15.73 -6.41 3.20
CA ALA A 100 17.05 -7.04 3.22
C ALA A 100 18.10 -6.34 2.33
N LEU A 101 17.70 -5.40 1.46
CA LEU A 101 18.62 -4.57 0.67
C LEU A 101 19.10 -3.32 1.42
N SER A 102 18.62 -3.06 2.64
CA SER A 102 19.13 -1.96 3.48
C SER A 102 20.52 -2.30 3.99
N ASN A 103 21.49 -1.41 3.77
CA ASN A 103 22.86 -1.52 4.29
C ASN A 103 22.98 -0.83 5.65
#